data_AF-A0A485ASY9-F1
#
_entry.id   AF-A0A485ASY9-F1
#
_cell.length_a   1.000
_cell.length_b   1.000
_cell.length_c   1.000
_cell.angle_alpha   90.00
_cell.angle_beta   90.00
_cell.angle_gamma   90.00
#
_symmetry.space_group_name_H-M   'P 1'
#
loop_
_entity.id
_entity.type
_entity.pdbx_description
1 polymer ?
#
loop_
_entity_poly.entity_id
_entity_poly.type
_entity_poly.pdbx_seq_one_letter_code
_entity_poly.pdbx_strand_id
1 'polypeptide(L)'
;MLGLPEVQLGLLPGSGGTQRLPRLVGVSTALDMILTGKQLRARQALKVGLVDEVVPHSILLDAAAEYARKPRHEQRRLPIRERILAGPLGRNLLFSMASKKTAQKTQGNYPATDKILQVIETGLAHGTSSGYEAEARAFGELAMTPQSQALRNIFFASTDLKKDPGASVEAGPLHSVGILGGGLMGGGIAYVTAVKGRLPVRIKDINANGINHALKYSWDQLEQKVRRRHMKAAERDSQLAIISGGTDYRGFAHRDVVIEAVFEDLALKQKMVSEVEQNCASHTIFCFKYLIFTDWRYCRLCAKARSGYRFTLFQPR
;
A
#
# COMPACT_ATOMS: atom_id res chain seq x y z
N MET A 1 4.56 4.44 12.26
CA MET A 1 3.69 5.41 11.55
C MET A 1 2.56 5.78 12.50
N LEU A 2 1.97 6.97 12.38
CA LEU A 2 0.95 7.46 13.31
C LEU A 2 -0.31 7.89 12.54
N GLY A 3 -1.50 7.47 12.99
CA GLY A 3 -2.77 7.83 12.34
C GLY A 3 -3.93 7.10 12.99
N LEU A 4 -5.14 7.37 12.48
CA LEU A 4 -6.39 6.81 12.96
C LEU A 4 -7.08 6.04 11.81
N PRO A 5 -6.78 4.73 11.64
CA PRO A 5 -7.26 3.93 10.51
C PRO A 5 -8.67 3.35 10.68
N GLU A 6 -9.40 3.72 11.74
CA GLU A 6 -10.69 3.13 12.14
C GLU A 6 -11.75 3.18 11.02
N VAL A 7 -11.71 4.21 10.17
CA VAL A 7 -12.62 4.34 9.01
C VAL A 7 -12.50 3.17 8.03
N GLN A 8 -11.34 2.52 7.95
CA GLN A 8 -11.12 1.34 7.10
C GLN A 8 -11.87 0.10 7.62
N LEU A 9 -12.29 0.12 8.89
CA LEU A 9 -13.12 -0.90 9.53
C LEU A 9 -14.61 -0.49 9.58
N GLY A 10 -14.97 0.61 8.90
CA GLY A 10 -16.33 1.17 8.96
C GLY A 10 -16.66 1.79 10.31
N LEU A 11 -15.64 2.20 11.07
CA LEU A 11 -15.77 2.79 12.40
C LEU A 11 -15.23 4.22 12.42
N LEU A 12 -15.45 4.91 13.52
CA LEU A 12 -14.78 6.17 13.84
C LEU A 12 -13.83 5.97 15.04
N PRO A 13 -12.87 6.87 15.27
CA PRO A 13 -12.01 6.79 16.46
C PRO A 13 -12.85 6.90 17.74
N GLY A 14 -12.91 5.86 18.56
CA GLY A 14 -13.81 5.78 19.73
C GLY A 14 -13.20 6.16 21.09
N SER A 15 -11.94 6.60 21.12
CA SER A 15 -11.21 6.90 22.37
C SER A 15 -10.83 8.38 22.49
N GLY A 16 -11.65 9.26 21.92
CA GLY A 16 -11.47 10.71 21.87
C GLY A 16 -10.68 11.21 20.67
N GLY A 17 -10.42 10.36 19.68
CA GLY A 17 -9.64 10.72 18.49
C GLY A 17 -10.33 11.78 17.64
N THR A 18 -11.67 11.75 17.56
CA THR A 18 -12.44 12.78 16.82
C THR A 18 -12.39 14.13 17.50
N GLN A 19 -12.09 14.18 18.81
CA GLN A 19 -12.07 15.41 19.59
C GLN A 19 -10.67 15.98 19.77
N ARG A 20 -9.69 15.13 20.08
CA ARG A 20 -8.31 15.57 20.37
C ARG A 20 -7.54 15.93 19.10
N LEU A 21 -7.68 15.11 18.04
CA LEU A 21 -6.86 15.29 16.84
C LEU A 21 -7.13 16.63 16.11
N PRO A 22 -8.39 17.06 15.87
CA PRO A 22 -8.66 18.36 15.24
C PRO A 22 -8.11 19.56 16.02
N ARG A 23 -8.03 19.44 17.35
CA ARG A 23 -7.48 20.49 18.23
C ARG A 23 -5.95 20.48 18.24
N LEU A 24 -5.34 19.33 18.02
CA LEU A 24 -3.89 19.15 18.00
C LEU A 24 -3.25 19.56 16.66
N VAL A 25 -3.80 19.07 15.55
CA VAL A 25 -3.20 19.25 14.20
C VAL A 25 -3.99 20.19 13.30
N GLY A 26 -5.13 20.71 13.77
CA GLY A 26 -6.07 21.50 12.98
C GLY A 26 -7.14 20.64 12.31
N VAL A 27 -8.33 21.24 12.09
CA VAL A 27 -9.52 20.54 11.61
C VAL A 27 -9.30 19.99 10.19
N SER A 28 -8.64 20.76 9.31
CA SER A 28 -8.44 20.31 7.93
C SER A 28 -7.53 19.09 7.85
N THR A 29 -6.42 19.12 8.60
CA THR A 29 -5.47 18.01 8.66
C THR A 29 -6.08 16.78 9.35
N ALA A 30 -6.83 16.98 10.43
CA ALA A 30 -7.50 15.88 11.14
C ALA A 30 -8.57 15.20 10.27
N LEU A 31 -9.38 15.98 9.53
CA LEU A 31 -10.36 15.42 8.61
C LEU A 31 -9.69 14.59 7.50
N ASP A 32 -8.59 15.06 6.90
CA ASP A 32 -7.84 14.26 5.91
C ASP A 32 -7.35 12.94 6.52
N MET A 33 -6.81 12.97 7.75
CA MET A 33 -6.33 11.77 8.44
C MET A 33 -7.46 10.79 8.77
N ILE A 34 -8.53 11.24 9.43
CA ILE A 34 -9.61 10.39 9.94
C ILE A 34 -10.46 9.85 8.80
N LEU A 35 -10.82 10.67 7.81
CA LEU A 35 -11.71 10.24 6.70
C LEU A 35 -11.01 9.31 5.70
N THR A 36 -9.68 9.33 5.63
CA THR A 36 -8.92 8.46 4.70
C THR A 36 -8.22 7.30 5.40
N GLY A 37 -8.15 7.31 6.74
CA GLY A 37 -7.35 6.36 7.51
C GLY A 37 -5.84 6.49 7.25
N LYS A 38 -5.39 7.63 6.71
CA LYS A 38 -4.00 7.82 6.29
C LYS A 38 -3.09 7.95 7.50
N GLN A 39 -1.99 7.22 7.45
CA GLN A 39 -0.94 7.27 8.46
C GLN A 39 0.21 8.19 8.02
N LEU A 40 0.75 8.93 8.97
CA LEU A 40 1.88 9.85 8.80
C LEU A 40 3.19 9.19 9.23
N ARG A 41 4.26 9.48 8.50
CA ARG A 41 5.64 9.17 8.92
C ARG A 41 6.11 10.18 9.97
N ALA A 42 7.13 9.83 10.75
CA ALA A 42 7.63 10.65 11.86
C ALA A 42 7.87 12.13 11.48
N ARG A 43 8.57 12.39 10.36
CA ARG A 43 8.81 13.76 9.87
C ARG A 43 7.53 14.52 9.50
N GLN A 44 6.53 13.83 8.94
CA GLN A 44 5.24 14.45 8.60
C GLN A 44 4.43 14.74 9.86
N ALA A 45 4.43 13.81 10.82
CA ALA A 45 3.78 13.97 12.12
C ALA A 45 4.35 15.20 12.86
N LEU A 46 5.67 15.38 12.87
CA LEU A 46 6.33 16.55 13.47
C LEU A 46 5.90 17.86 12.79
N LYS A 47 5.84 17.85 11.45
CA LYS A 47 5.47 19.02 10.65
C LYS A 47 4.05 19.49 10.94
N VAL A 48 3.10 18.56 11.10
CA VAL A 48 1.69 18.89 11.38
C VAL A 48 1.41 19.11 12.87
N GLY A 49 2.40 18.90 13.74
CA GLY A 49 2.24 19.04 15.19
C GLY A 49 1.56 17.87 15.88
N LEU A 50 1.54 16.68 15.26
CA LEU A 50 1.05 15.45 15.88
C LEU A 50 2.02 14.90 16.93
N VAL A 51 3.32 15.18 16.76
CA VAL A 51 4.38 14.86 17.72
C VAL A 51 5.24 16.10 17.94
N ASP A 52 5.83 16.19 19.12
CA ASP A 52 6.66 17.33 19.51
C ASP A 52 8.11 17.19 19.01
N GLU A 53 8.64 15.97 19.03
CA GLU A 53 10.02 15.68 18.66
C GLU A 53 10.15 14.32 17.94
N VAL A 54 11.19 14.17 17.10
CA VAL A 54 11.53 12.92 16.41
C VAL A 54 12.99 12.61 16.58
N VAL A 55 13.29 11.51 17.26
CA VAL A 55 14.65 11.06 17.58
C VAL A 55 14.92 9.64 17.05
N PRO A 56 16.19 9.23 16.90
CA PRO A 56 16.56 7.83 16.68
C PRO A 56 16.03 6.91 17.79
N HIS A 57 15.73 5.67 17.44
CA HIS A 57 15.16 4.70 18.39
C HIS A 57 16.06 4.46 19.62
N SER A 58 17.38 4.52 19.43
CA SER A 58 18.37 4.27 20.48
C SER A 58 18.33 5.26 21.64
N ILE A 59 17.82 6.48 21.43
CA ILE A 59 17.75 7.53 22.46
C ILE A 59 16.31 7.92 22.82
N LEU A 60 15.32 7.16 22.36
CA LEU A 60 13.91 7.53 22.48
C LEU A 60 13.46 7.67 23.94
N LEU A 61 13.87 6.73 24.80
CA LEU A 61 13.52 6.73 26.21
C LEU A 61 14.19 7.88 26.96
N ASP A 62 15.47 8.12 26.69
CA ASP A 62 16.22 9.21 27.34
C ASP A 62 15.65 10.57 26.95
N ALA A 63 15.39 10.78 25.65
CA ALA A 63 14.76 12.00 25.15
C ALA A 63 13.35 12.21 25.76
N ALA A 64 12.54 11.15 25.88
CA ALA A 64 11.22 11.23 26.50
C ALA A 64 11.29 11.56 28.01
N ALA A 65 12.25 10.96 28.74
CA ALA A 65 12.44 11.23 30.16
C ALA A 65 12.93 12.66 30.41
N GLU A 66 13.83 13.17 29.57
CA GLU A 66 14.25 14.57 29.59
C GLU A 66 13.08 15.50 29.27
N TYR A 67 12.29 15.17 28.24
CA TYR A 67 11.13 15.95 27.84
C TYR A 67 10.10 16.08 28.97
N ALA A 68 9.84 14.99 29.70
CA ALA A 68 8.88 14.98 30.82
C ALA A 68 9.30 15.84 32.02
N ARG A 69 10.59 16.14 32.18
CA ARG A 69 11.13 16.97 33.28
C ARG A 69 11.02 18.48 33.00
N LYS A 70 10.78 18.88 31.74
CA LYS A 70 10.69 20.29 31.36
C LYS A 70 9.39 20.92 31.94
N PRO A 71 9.42 22.19 32.39
CA PRO A 71 8.24 22.86 32.91
C PRO A 71 7.13 22.93 31.83
N ARG A 72 5.87 23.00 32.27
CA ARG A 72 4.67 22.89 31.44
C ARG A 72 4.81 23.69 30.14
N HIS A 73 4.96 22.96 29.03
CA HIS A 73 5.13 23.56 27.72
C HIS A 73 3.88 24.35 27.30
N GLU A 74 4.09 25.52 26.71
CA GLU A 74 3.02 26.24 26.03
C GLU A 74 2.44 25.35 24.93
N GLN A 75 1.11 25.27 24.89
CA GLN A 75 0.44 24.54 23.81
C GLN A 75 0.82 25.17 22.48
N ARG A 76 1.31 24.34 21.56
CA ARG A 76 1.67 24.78 20.21
C ARG A 76 0.45 25.45 19.57
N ARG A 77 0.58 26.73 19.25
CA ARG A 77 -0.51 27.48 18.60
C ARG A 77 -0.72 26.93 17.19
N LEU A 78 -1.97 26.61 16.87
CA LEU A 78 -2.33 26.19 15.52
C LEU A 78 -1.98 27.29 14.50
N PRO A 79 -1.56 26.91 13.27
CA PRO A 79 -1.32 27.86 12.20
C PRO A 79 -2.54 28.77 11.97
N ILE A 80 -2.30 30.04 11.59
CA ILE A 80 -3.36 31.04 11.35
C ILE A 80 -4.44 30.52 10.39
N ARG A 81 -4.03 29.79 9.35
CA ARG A 81 -4.96 29.15 8.40
C ARG A 81 -5.94 28.19 9.08
N GLU A 82 -5.46 27.32 9.97
CA GLU A 82 -6.32 26.37 10.69
C GLU A 82 -7.24 27.10 11.68
N ARG A 83 -6.79 28.22 12.26
CA ARG A 83 -7.62 29.07 13.12
C ARG A 83 -8.75 29.76 12.34
N ILE A 84 -8.47 30.24 11.13
CA ILE A 84 -9.49 30.82 10.23
C ILE A 84 -10.48 29.73 9.80
N LEU A 85 -9.99 28.56 9.42
CA LEU A 85 -10.82 27.41 9.04
C LEU A 85 -11.68 26.88 10.21
N ALA A 86 -11.24 27.07 11.45
CA ALA A 86 -12.00 26.74 12.64
C ALA A 86 -13.07 27.81 13.00
N GLY A 87 -13.05 28.99 12.37
CA GLY A 87 -14.08 30.01 12.55
C GLY A 87 -15.44 29.61 11.95
N PRO A 88 -16.57 30.21 12.36
CA PRO A 88 -17.92 29.76 11.97
C PRO A 88 -18.15 29.66 10.46
N LEU A 89 -17.70 30.65 9.68
CA LEU A 89 -17.83 30.65 8.22
C LEU A 89 -16.85 29.68 7.54
N GLY A 90 -15.61 29.62 8.03
CA GLY A 90 -14.59 28.69 7.52
C GLY A 90 -14.95 27.23 7.77
N ARG A 91 -15.60 26.94 8.90
CA ARG A 91 -16.06 25.61 9.30
C ARG A 91 -17.10 25.09 8.31
N ASN A 92 -18.17 25.86 8.06
CA ASN A 92 -19.24 25.42 7.16
C ASN A 92 -18.70 25.10 5.75
N LEU A 93 -17.79 25.94 5.24
CA LEU A 93 -17.15 25.69 3.95
C LEU A 93 -16.26 24.44 3.97
N LEU A 94 -15.43 24.27 5.01
CA LEU A 94 -14.55 23.11 5.15
C LEU A 94 -15.33 21.80 5.22
N PHE A 95 -16.38 21.74 6.03
CA PHE A 95 -17.23 20.56 6.16
C PHE A 95 -18.02 20.27 4.88
N SER A 96 -18.52 21.29 4.18
CA SER A 96 -19.16 21.12 2.87
C SER A 96 -18.20 20.52 1.84
N MET A 97 -16.96 21.04 1.75
CA MET A 97 -15.93 20.51 0.85
C MET A 97 -15.53 19.08 1.23
N ALA A 98 -15.34 18.81 2.53
CA ALA A 98 -14.99 17.49 3.03
C ALA A 98 -16.10 16.47 2.74
N SER A 99 -17.36 16.84 2.99
CA SER A 99 -18.53 16.03 2.66
C SER A 99 -18.60 15.72 1.17
N LYS A 100 -18.53 16.74 0.29
CA LYS A 100 -18.57 16.55 -1.17
C LYS A 100 -17.45 15.64 -1.69
N LYS A 101 -16.22 15.88 -1.23
CA LYS A 101 -15.05 15.06 -1.60
C LYS A 101 -15.19 13.62 -1.11
N THR A 102 -15.77 13.43 0.06
CA THR A 102 -15.95 12.10 0.66
C THR A 102 -17.07 11.34 -0.05
N ALA A 103 -18.22 11.97 -0.26
CA ALA A 103 -19.33 11.42 -1.03
C ALA A 103 -18.91 10.99 -2.45
N GLN A 104 -18.06 11.76 -3.12
CA GLN A 104 -17.50 11.38 -4.43
C GLN A 104 -16.70 10.08 -4.39
N LYS A 105 -16.03 9.77 -3.27
CA LYS A 105 -15.23 8.55 -3.12
C LYS A 105 -16.01 7.37 -2.56
N THR A 106 -16.88 7.63 -1.58
CA THR A 106 -17.65 6.59 -0.88
C THR A 106 -18.92 6.21 -1.64
N GLN A 107 -19.41 7.08 -2.52
CA GLN A 107 -20.68 6.94 -3.23
C GLN A 107 -21.86 6.66 -2.28
N GLY A 108 -21.78 7.15 -1.03
CA GLY A 108 -22.80 6.93 0.00
C GLY A 108 -22.77 5.54 0.66
N ASN A 109 -21.87 4.64 0.28
CA ASN A 109 -21.86 3.25 0.77
C ASN A 109 -21.19 3.07 2.15
N TYR A 110 -20.56 4.11 2.69
CA TYR A 110 -19.73 4.04 3.89
C TYR A 110 -20.24 5.02 4.95
N PRO A 111 -21.19 4.60 5.82
CA PRO A 111 -21.85 5.51 6.78
C PRO A 111 -20.88 6.12 7.81
N ALA A 112 -19.74 5.46 8.05
CA ALA A 112 -18.72 5.93 8.98
C ALA A 112 -18.21 7.34 8.65
N THR A 113 -18.05 7.67 7.37
CA THR A 113 -17.50 8.98 6.98
C THR A 113 -18.42 10.13 7.33
N ASP A 114 -19.72 9.93 7.18
CA ASP A 114 -20.72 10.96 7.44
C ASP A 114 -20.88 11.15 8.96
N LYS A 115 -20.87 10.05 9.72
CA LYS A 115 -20.86 10.08 11.18
C LYS A 115 -19.61 10.76 11.74
N ILE A 116 -18.43 10.53 11.15
CA ILE A 116 -17.19 11.24 11.52
C ILE A 116 -17.35 12.76 11.37
N LEU A 117 -17.89 13.22 10.23
CA LEU A 117 -18.12 14.64 10.01
C LEU A 117 -19.08 15.22 11.07
N GLN A 118 -20.20 14.54 11.32
CA GLN A 118 -21.18 14.96 12.32
C GLN A 118 -20.58 15.06 13.73
N VAL A 119 -19.86 14.03 14.19
CA VAL A 119 -19.27 13.99 15.54
C VAL A 119 -18.23 15.09 15.75
N ILE A 120 -17.38 15.35 14.74
CA ILE A 120 -16.38 16.42 14.82
C ILE A 120 -17.07 17.79 14.82
N GLU A 121 -18.10 17.97 13.98
CA GLU A 121 -18.88 19.21 13.94
C GLU A 121 -19.59 19.48 15.27
N THR A 122 -20.24 18.47 15.86
CA THR A 122 -20.86 18.55 17.19
C THR A 122 -19.84 18.96 18.24
N GLY A 123 -18.68 18.33 18.25
CA GLY A 123 -17.61 18.63 19.21
C GLY A 123 -17.00 20.02 19.05
N LEU A 124 -17.02 20.59 17.84
CA LEU A 124 -16.57 21.96 17.57
C LEU A 124 -17.66 23.01 17.87
N ALA A 125 -18.95 22.65 17.75
CA ALA A 125 -20.07 23.57 17.99
C ALA A 125 -20.51 23.61 19.45
N HIS A 126 -20.57 22.46 20.13
CA HIS A 126 -21.19 22.31 21.45
C HIS A 126 -20.16 21.92 22.54
N GLY A 127 -18.86 21.97 22.23
CA GLY A 127 -17.77 21.68 23.17
C GLY A 127 -17.32 20.22 23.18
N THR A 128 -16.24 19.94 23.92
CA THR A 128 -15.60 18.61 23.94
C THR A 128 -16.46 17.53 24.58
N SER A 129 -17.19 17.85 25.66
CA SER A 129 -17.98 16.86 26.40
C SER A 129 -19.10 16.28 25.55
N SER A 130 -19.88 17.14 24.89
CA SER A 130 -20.91 16.73 23.92
C SER A 130 -20.30 16.00 22.71
N GLY A 131 -19.10 16.41 22.28
CA GLY A 131 -18.34 15.70 21.26
C GLY A 131 -17.97 14.26 21.64
N TYR A 132 -17.53 14.02 22.88
CA TYR A 132 -17.23 12.66 23.37
C TYR A 132 -18.49 11.80 23.50
N GLU A 133 -19.60 12.37 23.96
CA GLU A 133 -20.89 11.65 24.02
C GLU A 133 -21.38 11.28 22.61
N ALA A 134 -21.30 12.21 21.65
CA ALA A 134 -21.63 11.95 20.26
C ALA A 134 -20.69 10.90 19.64
N GLU A 135 -19.39 10.94 19.95
CA GLU A 135 -18.40 9.95 19.52
C GLU A 135 -18.78 8.55 20.02
N ALA A 136 -19.06 8.39 21.31
CA ALA A 136 -19.42 7.10 21.91
C ALA A 136 -20.72 6.54 21.30
N ARG A 137 -21.75 7.37 21.13
CA ARG A 137 -23.02 6.95 20.52
C ARG A 137 -22.83 6.52 19.08
N ALA A 138 -22.20 7.36 18.27
CA ALA A 138 -21.98 7.06 16.86
C ALA A 138 -21.06 5.86 16.65
N PHE A 139 -20.07 5.64 17.54
CA PHE A 139 -19.26 4.44 17.52
C PHE A 139 -20.10 3.18 17.76
N GLY A 140 -20.97 3.19 18.76
CA GLY A 140 -21.89 2.09 19.06
C GLY A 140 -22.83 1.78 17.89
N GLU A 141 -23.42 2.82 17.28
CA GLU A 141 -24.26 2.68 16.08
C GLU A 141 -23.48 2.05 14.91
N LEU A 142 -22.29 2.59 14.59
CA LEU A 142 -21.47 2.10 13.48
C LEU A 142 -21.02 0.66 13.67
N ALA A 143 -20.66 0.27 14.90
CA ALA A 143 -20.22 -1.08 15.23
C ALA A 143 -21.29 -2.15 14.96
N MET A 144 -22.56 -1.76 14.92
CA MET A 144 -23.70 -2.63 14.63
C MET A 144 -24.11 -2.63 13.14
N THR A 145 -23.45 -1.85 12.30
CA THR A 145 -23.77 -1.80 10.86
C THR A 145 -23.23 -3.01 10.09
N PRO A 146 -23.94 -3.47 9.04
CA PRO A 146 -23.44 -4.55 8.19
C PRO A 146 -22.16 -4.16 7.44
N GLN A 147 -21.97 -2.86 7.13
CA GLN A 147 -20.76 -2.35 6.50
C GLN A 147 -19.53 -2.51 7.42
N SER A 148 -19.65 -2.13 8.70
CA SER A 148 -18.55 -2.32 9.66
C SER A 148 -18.26 -3.80 9.90
N GLN A 149 -19.30 -4.64 9.98
CA GLN A 149 -19.13 -6.09 10.09
C GLN A 149 -18.35 -6.65 8.89
N ALA A 150 -18.75 -6.31 7.66
CA ALA A 150 -18.08 -6.77 6.45
C ALA A 150 -16.61 -6.32 6.37
N LEU A 151 -16.33 -5.05 6.71
CA LEU A 151 -14.97 -4.51 6.69
C LEU A 151 -14.07 -5.15 7.76
N ARG A 152 -14.60 -5.38 8.97
CA ARG A 152 -13.87 -6.13 10.00
C ARG A 152 -13.61 -7.58 9.58
N ASN A 153 -14.57 -8.24 8.93
CA ASN A 153 -14.37 -9.59 8.39
C ASN A 153 -13.25 -9.63 7.35
N ILE A 154 -13.20 -8.66 6.43
CA ILE A 154 -12.11 -8.54 5.45
C ILE A 154 -10.77 -8.34 6.16
N PHE A 155 -10.72 -7.52 7.20
CA PHE A 155 -9.50 -7.29 7.98
C PHE A 155 -8.99 -8.56 8.66
N PHE A 156 -9.87 -9.32 9.32
CA PHE A 156 -9.51 -10.58 9.97
C PHE A 156 -9.11 -11.64 8.95
N ALA A 157 -9.89 -11.84 7.88
CA ALA A 157 -9.55 -12.74 6.79
C ALA A 157 -8.17 -12.41 6.17
N SER A 158 -7.86 -11.12 5.98
CA SER A 158 -6.55 -10.68 5.48
C SER A 158 -5.41 -10.88 6.49
N THR A 159 -5.72 -10.89 7.78
CA THR A 159 -4.74 -11.12 8.85
C THR A 159 -4.46 -12.60 9.02
N ASP A 160 -5.49 -13.44 8.92
CA ASP A 160 -5.38 -14.89 8.99
C ASP A 160 -4.66 -15.45 7.77
N LEU A 161 -4.95 -14.93 6.57
CA LEU A 161 -4.22 -15.31 5.35
C LEU A 161 -2.71 -15.01 5.42
N LYS A 162 -2.28 -14.00 6.20
CA LYS A 162 -0.84 -13.72 6.40
C LYS A 162 -0.16 -14.73 7.32
N LYS A 163 -0.92 -15.43 8.16
CA LYS A 163 -0.43 -16.47 9.07
C LYS A 163 -0.52 -17.86 8.45
N ASP A 164 -1.34 -18.01 7.42
CA ASP A 164 -1.46 -19.24 6.65
C ASP A 164 -0.13 -19.50 5.90
N PRO A 165 0.58 -20.61 6.21
CA PRO A 165 1.80 -20.97 5.50
C PRO A 165 1.54 -21.38 4.04
N GLY A 166 0.28 -21.62 3.66
CA GLY A 166 -0.16 -22.01 2.31
C GLY A 166 0.14 -23.47 1.96
N ALA A 167 1.27 -24.02 2.41
CA ALA A 167 1.63 -25.42 2.28
C ALA A 167 2.34 -25.92 3.55
N SER A 168 2.33 -27.23 3.78
CA SER A 168 3.06 -27.87 4.90
C SER A 168 4.57 -27.96 4.67
N VAL A 169 5.05 -27.61 3.48
CA VAL A 169 6.46 -27.68 3.08
C VAL A 169 7.08 -26.29 3.16
N GLU A 170 8.30 -26.20 3.68
CA GLU A 170 9.05 -24.95 3.69
C GLU A 170 9.40 -24.50 2.27
N ALA A 171 9.25 -23.19 2.01
CA ALA A 171 9.62 -22.60 0.74
C ALA A 171 11.14 -22.68 0.54
N GLY A 172 11.57 -23.13 -0.64
CA GLY A 172 12.99 -23.10 -1.03
C GLY A 172 13.53 -21.66 -1.14
N PRO A 173 14.86 -21.49 -1.10
CA PRO A 173 15.46 -20.17 -1.23
C PRO A 173 15.19 -19.59 -2.62
N LEU A 174 14.93 -18.28 -2.65
CA LEU A 174 14.70 -17.52 -3.87
C LEU A 174 15.74 -16.40 -3.97
N HIS A 175 16.68 -16.53 -4.91
CA HIS A 175 17.78 -15.59 -5.09
C HIS A 175 17.63 -14.74 -6.34
N SER A 176 17.11 -15.28 -7.44
CA SER A 176 16.95 -14.51 -8.68
C SER A 176 15.80 -14.97 -9.55
N VAL A 177 15.19 -14.01 -10.27
CA VAL A 177 13.96 -14.24 -11.04
C VAL A 177 14.18 -13.88 -12.51
N GLY A 178 13.68 -14.73 -13.41
CA GLY A 178 13.57 -14.47 -14.84
C GLY A 178 12.14 -14.07 -15.20
N ILE A 179 11.97 -13.18 -16.16
CA ILE A 179 10.66 -12.76 -16.67
C ILE A 179 10.67 -12.86 -18.19
N LEU A 180 9.73 -13.61 -18.76
CA LEU A 180 9.54 -13.69 -20.20
C LEU A 180 8.46 -12.70 -20.63
N GLY A 181 8.85 -11.69 -21.39
CA GLY A 181 8.03 -10.54 -21.78
C GLY A 181 8.35 -9.28 -20.96
N GLY A 182 8.66 -8.19 -21.63
CA GLY A 182 8.91 -6.85 -21.08
C GLY A 182 7.73 -5.88 -21.26
N GLY A 183 6.60 -6.35 -21.81
CA GLY A 183 5.38 -5.57 -21.93
C GLY A 183 4.80 -5.08 -20.60
N LEU A 184 3.60 -4.49 -20.61
CA LEU A 184 2.97 -3.87 -19.44
C LEU A 184 2.99 -4.75 -18.18
N MET A 185 2.71 -6.04 -18.33
CA MET A 185 2.68 -6.99 -17.21
C MET A 185 4.06 -7.41 -16.75
N GLY A 186 4.95 -7.75 -17.69
CA GLY A 186 6.33 -8.09 -17.39
C GLY A 186 7.06 -6.97 -16.66
N GLY A 187 6.86 -5.72 -17.08
CA GLY A 187 7.38 -4.55 -16.38
C GLY A 187 6.84 -4.37 -14.96
N GLY A 188 5.54 -4.61 -14.76
CA GLY A 188 4.92 -4.59 -13.42
C GLY A 188 5.49 -5.66 -12.49
N ILE A 189 5.64 -6.89 -12.99
CA ILE A 189 6.23 -8.01 -12.25
C ILE A 189 7.70 -7.71 -11.92
N ALA A 190 8.46 -7.24 -12.91
CA ALA A 190 9.87 -6.87 -12.72
C ALA A 190 10.03 -5.82 -11.61
N TYR A 191 9.20 -4.78 -11.65
CA TYR A 191 9.21 -3.73 -10.65
C TYR A 191 8.89 -4.26 -9.24
N VAL A 192 7.83 -5.05 -9.08
CA VAL A 192 7.46 -5.60 -7.76
C VAL A 192 8.55 -6.54 -7.23
N THR A 193 9.06 -7.43 -8.07
CA THR A 193 10.12 -8.38 -7.68
C THR A 193 11.40 -7.67 -7.28
N ALA A 194 11.86 -6.69 -8.05
CA ALA A 194 13.08 -5.95 -7.74
C ALA A 194 12.91 -5.03 -6.52
N VAL A 195 11.79 -4.30 -6.41
CA VAL A 195 11.63 -3.25 -5.39
C VAL A 195 11.10 -3.78 -4.07
N LYS A 196 10.17 -4.73 -4.10
CA LYS A 196 9.59 -5.34 -2.90
C LYS A 196 10.33 -6.61 -2.50
N GLY A 197 10.62 -7.46 -3.47
CA GLY A 197 11.40 -8.69 -3.24
C GLY A 197 12.89 -8.43 -3.00
N ARG A 198 13.44 -7.32 -3.52
CA ARG A 198 14.90 -7.05 -3.53
C ARG A 198 15.69 -8.17 -4.23
N LEU A 199 15.10 -8.76 -5.26
CA LEU A 199 15.68 -9.87 -6.01
C LEU A 199 16.14 -9.41 -7.40
N PRO A 200 17.34 -9.78 -7.86
CA PRO A 200 17.78 -9.63 -9.24
C PRO A 200 16.75 -10.15 -10.26
N VAL A 201 16.40 -9.29 -11.22
CA VAL A 201 15.45 -9.60 -12.29
C VAL A 201 16.14 -9.58 -13.63
N ARG A 202 15.91 -10.63 -14.44
CA ARG A 202 16.33 -10.69 -15.85
C ARG A 202 15.11 -10.80 -16.74
N ILE A 203 14.89 -9.80 -17.59
CA ILE A 203 13.78 -9.75 -18.54
C ILE A 203 14.27 -10.25 -19.90
N LYS A 204 13.57 -11.22 -20.48
CA LYS A 204 13.76 -11.64 -21.88
C LYS A 204 12.55 -11.22 -22.69
N ASP A 205 12.76 -10.44 -23.74
CA ASP A 205 11.72 -10.07 -24.71
C ASP A 205 12.19 -10.40 -26.14
N ILE A 206 11.29 -10.41 -27.11
CA ILE A 206 11.64 -10.57 -28.53
C ILE A 206 12.34 -9.33 -29.09
N ASN A 207 12.12 -8.16 -28.49
CA ASN A 207 12.70 -6.90 -28.96
C ASN A 207 13.17 -6.00 -27.80
N ALA A 208 14.08 -5.08 -28.12
CA ALA A 208 14.60 -4.11 -27.14
C ALA A 208 13.52 -3.16 -26.62
N ASN A 209 12.45 -2.90 -27.39
CA ASN A 209 11.39 -1.98 -27.00
C ASN A 209 10.61 -2.50 -25.78
N GLY A 210 10.31 -3.81 -25.71
CA GLY A 210 9.68 -4.42 -24.56
C GLY A 210 10.53 -4.26 -23.29
N ILE A 211 11.84 -4.50 -23.40
CA ILE A 211 12.77 -4.33 -22.27
C ILE A 211 12.80 -2.87 -21.81
N ASN A 212 12.94 -1.93 -22.76
CA ASN A 212 12.95 -0.50 -22.46
C ASN A 212 11.64 -0.04 -21.80
N HIS A 213 10.50 -0.60 -22.21
CA HIS A 213 9.21 -0.32 -21.60
C HIS A 213 9.17 -0.76 -20.13
N ALA A 214 9.65 -1.97 -19.81
CA ALA A 214 9.72 -2.45 -18.43
C ALA A 214 10.65 -1.60 -17.54
N LEU A 215 11.81 -1.21 -18.07
CA LEU A 215 12.77 -0.34 -17.38
C LEU A 215 12.18 1.05 -17.15
N LYS A 216 11.53 1.64 -18.16
CA LYS A 216 10.85 2.93 -18.06
C LYS A 216 9.72 2.89 -17.03
N TYR A 217 8.89 1.85 -17.04
CA TYR A 217 7.83 1.68 -16.05
C TYR A 217 8.40 1.69 -14.63
N SER A 218 9.47 0.92 -14.40
CA SER A 218 10.15 0.86 -13.10
C SER A 218 10.74 2.22 -12.69
N TRP A 219 11.37 2.92 -13.64
CA TRP A 219 11.88 4.28 -13.44
C TRP A 219 10.77 5.24 -13.01
N ASP A 220 9.67 5.32 -13.74
CA ASP A 220 8.58 6.26 -13.47
C ASP A 220 7.98 6.06 -12.07
N GLN A 221 7.81 4.80 -11.65
CA GLN A 221 7.31 4.46 -10.31
C GLN A 221 8.27 4.88 -9.19
N LEU A 222 9.57 4.66 -9.38
CA LEU A 222 10.58 5.05 -8.39
C LEU A 222 10.80 6.57 -8.38
N GLU A 223 10.83 7.20 -9.53
CA GLU A 223 10.97 8.65 -9.67
C GLU A 223 9.81 9.39 -8.99
N GLN A 224 8.59 8.86 -9.06
CA GLN A 224 7.47 9.42 -8.31
C GLN A 224 7.72 9.41 -6.79
N LYS A 225 8.42 8.39 -6.26
CA LYS A 225 8.80 8.34 -4.84
C LYS A 225 9.90 9.34 -4.51
N VAL A 226 10.87 9.53 -5.40
CA VAL A 226 11.94 10.53 -5.25
C VAL A 226 11.34 11.94 -5.24
N ARG A 227 10.47 12.27 -6.21
CA ARG A 227 9.75 13.56 -6.26
C ARG A 227 8.91 13.82 -5.02
N ARG A 228 8.30 12.78 -4.44
CA ARG A 228 7.55 12.84 -3.17
C ARG A 228 8.45 12.84 -1.93
N ARG A 229 9.78 12.87 -2.09
CA ARG A 229 10.78 12.81 -1.01
C ARG A 229 10.63 11.59 -0.10
N HIS A 230 10.14 10.49 -0.66
CA HIS A 230 9.99 9.22 0.04
C HIS A 230 11.22 8.31 -0.10
N MET A 231 12.18 8.68 -0.95
CA MET A 231 13.37 7.94 -1.34
C MET A 231 14.42 8.91 -1.90
N LYS A 232 15.72 8.58 -1.81
CA LYS A 232 16.81 9.34 -2.44
C LYS A 232 17.04 8.89 -3.89
N ALA A 233 17.56 9.76 -4.76
CA ALA A 233 17.88 9.40 -6.14
C ALA A 233 18.87 8.21 -6.24
N ALA A 234 19.90 8.17 -5.39
CA ALA A 234 20.83 7.04 -5.33
C ALA A 234 20.15 5.71 -4.97
N GLU A 235 19.12 5.73 -4.10
CA GLU A 235 18.35 4.53 -3.75
C GLU A 235 17.48 4.06 -4.92
N ARG A 236 16.92 4.99 -5.72
CA ARG A 236 16.23 4.68 -6.98
C ARG A 236 17.19 3.97 -7.94
N ASP A 237 18.38 4.56 -8.16
CA ASP A 237 19.34 4.05 -9.14
C ASP A 237 19.83 2.64 -8.76
N SER A 238 20.10 2.43 -7.46
CA SER A 238 20.42 1.10 -6.93
C SER A 238 19.30 0.09 -7.13
N GLN A 239 18.03 0.46 -6.90
CA GLN A 239 16.89 -0.43 -7.12
C GLN A 239 16.65 -0.75 -8.60
N LEU A 240 16.88 0.22 -9.49
CA LEU A 240 16.73 0.01 -10.92
C LEU A 240 17.82 -0.91 -11.49
N ALA A 241 19.06 -0.80 -10.98
CA ALA A 241 20.19 -1.63 -11.40
C ALA A 241 19.98 -3.14 -11.13
N ILE A 242 19.03 -3.50 -10.26
CA ILE A 242 18.62 -4.89 -9.99
C ILE A 242 17.88 -5.50 -11.20
N ILE A 243 17.30 -4.66 -12.06
CA ILE A 243 16.56 -5.08 -13.26
C ILE A 243 17.47 -4.98 -14.47
N SER A 244 17.64 -6.10 -15.17
CA SER A 244 18.35 -6.17 -16.44
C SER A 244 17.49 -6.84 -17.50
N GLY A 245 17.81 -6.66 -18.78
CA GLY A 245 17.13 -7.38 -19.84
C GLY A 245 17.99 -7.67 -21.06
N GLY A 246 17.50 -8.57 -21.91
CA GLY A 246 18.12 -8.95 -23.18
C GLY A 246 17.12 -9.67 -24.09
N THR A 247 17.50 -9.88 -25.34
CA THR A 247 16.67 -10.59 -26.33
C THR A 247 16.93 -12.09 -26.40
N ASP A 248 17.82 -12.57 -25.54
CA ASP A 248 18.26 -13.96 -25.44
C ASP A 248 18.11 -14.51 -24.01
N TYR A 249 18.39 -15.80 -23.84
CA TYR A 249 18.31 -16.49 -22.55
C TYR A 249 19.59 -16.35 -21.71
N ARG A 250 20.53 -15.45 -22.05
CA ARG A 250 21.74 -15.28 -21.23
C ARG A 250 21.37 -14.78 -19.85
N GLY A 251 21.89 -15.48 -18.84
CA GLY A 251 21.63 -15.23 -17.43
C GLY A 251 20.40 -15.97 -16.87
N PHE A 252 19.74 -16.84 -17.67
CA PHE A 252 18.61 -17.65 -17.18
C PHE A 252 19.04 -18.97 -16.50
N ALA A 253 20.25 -19.46 -16.78
CA ALA A 253 20.78 -20.72 -16.22
C ALA A 253 20.80 -20.80 -14.68
N HIS A 254 20.86 -19.67 -13.98
CA HIS A 254 20.91 -19.58 -12.51
C HIS A 254 19.65 -18.96 -11.91
N ARG A 255 18.55 -18.89 -12.66
CA ARG A 255 17.28 -18.32 -12.17
C ARG A 255 16.51 -19.39 -11.42
N ASP A 256 16.04 -19.05 -10.24
CA ASP A 256 15.30 -20.00 -9.40
C ASP A 256 13.84 -20.07 -9.84
N VAL A 257 13.28 -18.94 -10.30
CA VAL A 257 11.91 -18.84 -10.82
C VAL A 257 11.92 -18.09 -12.14
N VAL A 258 11.20 -18.59 -13.14
CA VAL A 258 10.93 -17.89 -14.40
C VAL A 258 9.43 -17.69 -14.55
N ILE A 259 9.01 -16.43 -14.67
CA ILE A 259 7.61 -16.04 -14.82
C ILE A 259 7.34 -15.64 -16.26
N GLU A 260 6.40 -16.32 -16.89
CA GLU A 260 5.92 -15.99 -18.22
C GLU A 260 4.87 -14.88 -18.15
N ALA A 261 5.03 -13.84 -18.97
CA ALA A 261 4.17 -12.67 -19.04
C ALA A 261 3.96 -12.21 -20.49
N VAL A 262 3.72 -13.16 -21.40
CA VAL A 262 3.45 -12.90 -22.82
C VAL A 262 1.96 -13.04 -23.13
N PHE A 263 1.62 -12.91 -24.42
CA PHE A 263 0.25 -13.06 -24.89
C PHE A 263 -0.28 -14.49 -24.64
N GLU A 264 -1.59 -14.59 -24.50
CA GLU A 264 -2.29 -15.86 -24.24
C GLU A 264 -2.38 -16.69 -25.53
N ASP A 265 -1.25 -17.26 -25.96
CA ASP A 265 -1.13 -18.17 -27.09
C ASP A 265 -0.54 -19.51 -26.63
N LEU A 266 -1.26 -20.60 -26.89
CA LEU A 266 -0.90 -21.93 -26.43
C LEU A 266 0.41 -22.43 -27.08
N ALA A 267 0.59 -22.21 -28.39
CA ALA A 267 1.76 -22.69 -29.10
C ALA A 267 3.03 -21.94 -28.64
N LEU A 268 2.91 -20.63 -28.41
CA LEU A 268 3.97 -19.80 -27.85
C LEU A 268 4.35 -20.26 -26.44
N LYS A 269 3.37 -20.48 -25.56
CA LYS A 269 3.61 -20.97 -24.19
C LYS A 269 4.27 -22.35 -24.18
N GLN A 270 3.85 -23.27 -25.06
CA GLN A 270 4.50 -24.57 -25.24
C GLN A 270 5.97 -24.44 -25.65
N LYS A 271 6.24 -23.56 -26.63
CA LYS A 271 7.61 -23.28 -27.08
C LYS A 271 8.46 -22.71 -25.94
N MET A 272 7.90 -21.80 -25.14
CA MET A 272 8.61 -21.18 -24.01
C MET A 272 8.98 -22.19 -22.92
N VAL A 273 8.14 -23.18 -22.62
CA VAL A 273 8.50 -24.26 -21.68
C VAL A 273 9.73 -24.99 -22.17
N SER A 274 9.73 -25.41 -23.44
CA SER A 274 10.87 -26.11 -24.04
C SER A 274 12.14 -25.25 -24.04
N GLU A 275 12.02 -23.96 -24.38
CA GLU A 275 13.15 -23.03 -24.33
C GLU A 275 13.68 -22.84 -22.89
N VAL A 276 12.80 -22.77 -21.88
CA VAL A 276 13.20 -22.67 -20.47
C VAL A 276 13.89 -23.94 -19.99
N GLU A 277 13.36 -25.12 -20.31
CA GLU A 277 13.97 -26.41 -19.96
C GLU A 277 15.37 -26.57 -20.56
N GLN A 278 15.62 -26.00 -21.74
CA GLN A 278 16.93 -26.04 -22.40
C GLN A 278 17.93 -25.01 -21.84
N ASN A 279 17.46 -23.87 -21.34
CA ASN A 279 18.32 -22.74 -20.99
C ASN A 279 18.41 -22.46 -19.47
N CYS A 280 17.59 -23.12 -18.66
CA CYS A 280 17.54 -22.95 -17.20
C CYS A 280 18.03 -24.21 -16.48
N ALA A 281 18.31 -24.08 -15.18
CA ALA A 281 18.68 -25.23 -14.37
C ALA A 281 17.47 -26.14 -14.09
N SER A 282 17.74 -27.40 -13.74
CA SER A 282 16.69 -28.38 -13.45
C SER A 282 15.84 -28.04 -12.22
N HIS A 283 16.35 -27.20 -11.31
CA HIS A 283 15.62 -26.73 -10.13
C HIS A 283 14.77 -25.50 -10.41
N THR A 284 14.90 -24.86 -11.58
CA THR A 284 14.16 -23.66 -11.92
C THR A 284 12.66 -23.96 -11.96
N ILE A 285 11.89 -23.15 -11.26
CA ILE A 285 10.43 -23.20 -11.24
C ILE A 285 9.89 -22.36 -12.39
N PHE A 286 9.02 -22.92 -13.21
CA PHE A 286 8.38 -22.19 -14.30
C PHE A 286 6.94 -21.82 -13.92
N CYS A 287 6.62 -20.52 -14.01
CA CYS A 287 5.33 -19.97 -13.63
C CYS A 287 4.63 -19.33 -14.82
N PHE A 288 3.41 -19.75 -15.10
CA PHE A 288 2.59 -19.14 -16.14
C PHE A 288 1.69 -18.04 -15.59
N LYS A 289 1.59 -16.93 -16.32
CA LYS A 289 0.56 -15.93 -16.09
C LYS A 289 -0.69 -16.28 -16.90
N TYR A 290 -1.82 -16.48 -16.22
CA TYR A 290 -3.13 -16.68 -16.84
C TYR A 290 -4.13 -15.60 -16.42
N LEU A 291 -5.04 -15.22 -17.33
CA LEU A 291 -6.23 -14.43 -17.03
C LEU A 291 -7.52 -15.27 -17.05
N ILE A 292 -7.52 -16.40 -17.77
CA ILE A 292 -8.71 -17.25 -17.99
C ILE A 292 -8.56 -18.56 -17.21
N PHE A 293 -9.57 -18.88 -16.39
CA PHE A 293 -9.46 -19.87 -15.31
C PHE A 293 -9.49 -21.34 -15.74
N THR A 294 -9.82 -21.68 -16.99
CA THR A 294 -10.45 -22.99 -17.28
C THR A 294 -9.72 -23.96 -18.22
N ASP A 295 -8.55 -23.63 -18.78
CA ASP A 295 -7.99 -24.51 -19.82
C ASP A 295 -7.05 -25.61 -19.28
N TRP A 296 -7.62 -26.81 -19.11
CA TRP A 296 -6.95 -28.05 -18.71
C TRP A 296 -5.75 -28.43 -19.59
N ARG A 297 -5.67 -27.91 -20.83
CA ARG A 297 -4.50 -28.16 -21.71
C ARG A 297 -3.21 -27.57 -21.12
N TYR A 298 -3.32 -26.52 -20.31
CA TYR A 298 -2.17 -25.94 -19.61
C TYR A 298 -1.75 -26.74 -18.37
N CYS A 299 -2.67 -27.45 -17.70
CA CYS A 299 -2.29 -28.39 -16.65
C CYS A 299 -1.41 -29.53 -17.18
N ARG A 300 -1.65 -30.00 -18.43
CA ARG A 300 -0.75 -30.97 -19.10
C ARG A 300 0.64 -30.38 -19.42
N LEU A 301 0.72 -29.09 -19.68
CA LEU A 301 1.98 -28.37 -19.87
C LEU A 301 2.75 -28.22 -18.56
N CYS A 302 2.06 -27.87 -17.47
CA CYS A 302 2.64 -27.87 -16.13
C CYS A 302 3.08 -29.27 -15.69
N ALA A 303 2.41 -30.34 -16.12
CA ALA A 303 2.80 -31.71 -15.83
C ALA A 303 3.99 -32.20 -16.69
N LYS A 304 4.22 -31.61 -17.86
CA LYS A 304 5.41 -31.87 -18.69
C LYS A 304 6.63 -31.10 -18.20
N ALA A 305 6.44 -29.85 -17.79
CA ALA A 305 7.46 -29.10 -17.07
C ALA A 305 7.71 -29.80 -15.72
N ARG A 306 8.95 -30.18 -15.43
CA ARG A 306 9.30 -30.90 -14.17
C ARG A 306 8.87 -30.17 -12.88
N SER A 307 8.54 -28.87 -12.98
CA SER A 307 8.21 -27.94 -11.89
C SER A 307 7.28 -26.79 -12.35
N GLY A 308 6.22 -27.09 -13.10
CA GLY A 308 5.29 -26.06 -13.62
C GLY A 308 4.19 -25.65 -12.63
N TYR A 309 4.13 -24.36 -12.28
CA TYR A 309 3.10 -23.82 -11.36
C TYR A 309 2.28 -22.69 -12.01
N ARG A 310 1.05 -22.51 -11.50
CA ARG A 310 0.15 -21.43 -11.94
C ARG A 310 0.40 -20.17 -11.10
N PHE A 311 0.55 -19.02 -11.76
CA PHE A 311 0.76 -17.75 -11.09
C PHE A 311 -0.13 -16.64 -11.69
N THR A 312 -1.17 -16.24 -10.97
CA THR A 312 -2.15 -15.27 -11.49
C THR A 312 -1.92 -13.89 -10.89
N LEU A 313 -1.73 -12.89 -11.77
CA LEU A 313 -1.62 -11.48 -11.40
C LEU A 313 -2.63 -10.63 -12.16
N PHE A 314 -3.20 -9.64 -11.48
CA PHE A 314 -4.10 -8.65 -12.04
C PHE A 314 -3.34 -7.37 -12.42
N GLN A 315 -3.70 -6.76 -13.54
CA GLN A 315 -3.15 -5.46 -13.92
C GLN A 315 -3.63 -4.37 -12.93
N PRO A 316 -2.76 -3.43 -12.52
CA PRO A 316 -3.20 -2.25 -11.80
C PRO A 316 -4.15 -1.44 -12.70
N ARG A 317 -5.33 -1.09 -12.18
CA ARG A 317 -6.24 -0.15 -12.83
C ARG A 317 -5.65 1.27 -12.84
#